data_AF-A0A2H0TMS8-F1
#
_entry.id   AF-A0A2H0TMS8-F1
#
_cell.length_a   1.000
_cell.length_b   1.000
_cell.length_c   1.000
_cell.angle_alpha   90.00
_cell.angle_beta   90.00
_cell.angle_gamma   90.00
#
_symmetry.space_group_name_H-M   'P 1'
#
loop_
_entity.id
_entity.type
_entity.pdbx_description
1 polymer ?
#
loop_
_entity_poly.entity_id
_entity_poly.type
_entity_poly.pdbx_seq_one_letter_code
_entity_poly.pdbx_strand_id
1 'polypeptide(L)'
;MIDMKNDIKNYELIDGLIKKLKDIENDFMGSDTYAVGGVLENKFLYDRFVTIVNDNSKINKSNSFLNYIKINYITSIIIAVCRQVDKNSDSVSLINFLEEIYSNADKITKKWFVSQYKTLGEEYSKKDFEENFGSLTHVDPGIIYADIGKLLFYTKEIKKFRNKKVAHLDKNKKIKFDIDFNILYKAIDLIEEIIKKYQLLLTQSWTAKLLPEKILSFRNDGSNEEDIFCVPWKNCKDI
;
A
#
# COMPACT_ATOMS: atom_id res chain seq x y z
N MET A 1 0.56 -20.79 -36.93
CA MET A 1 -0.86 -20.84 -36.56
C MET A 1 -0.95 -20.27 -35.14
N ILE A 2 -1.57 -19.10 -34.97
CA ILE A 2 -1.73 -18.47 -33.65
C ILE A 2 -2.77 -19.28 -32.88
N ASP A 3 -2.42 -19.79 -31.69
CA ASP A 3 -3.33 -20.59 -30.86
C ASP A 3 -4.29 -19.69 -30.08
N MET A 4 -5.36 -19.27 -30.75
CA MET A 4 -6.41 -18.40 -30.20
C MET A 4 -6.94 -18.87 -28.84
N LYS A 5 -6.97 -20.18 -28.55
CA LYS A 5 -7.48 -20.68 -27.27
C LYS A 5 -6.54 -20.37 -26.11
N ASN A 6 -5.23 -20.37 -26.34
CA ASN A 6 -4.25 -20.00 -25.32
C ASN A 6 -4.23 -18.49 -25.12
N ASP A 7 -4.38 -17.70 -26.19
CA ASP A 7 -4.46 -16.26 -26.08
C ASP A 7 -5.68 -15.81 -25.26
N ILE A 8 -6.86 -16.38 -25.50
CA ILE A 8 -8.08 -16.06 -24.72
C ILE A 8 -7.91 -16.37 -23.23
N LYS A 9 -7.35 -17.53 -22.87
CA LYS A 9 -7.12 -17.89 -21.46
C LYS A 9 -6.11 -16.96 -20.78
N ASN A 10 -5.12 -16.48 -21.52
CA ASN A 10 -4.14 -15.52 -20.99
C ASN A 10 -4.80 -14.16 -20.73
N TYR A 11 -5.73 -13.71 -21.59
CA TYR A 11 -6.49 -12.48 -21.34
C TYR A 11 -7.40 -12.60 -20.11
N GLU A 12 -8.14 -13.69 -19.95
CA GLU A 12 -9.00 -13.90 -18.77
C GLU A 12 -8.20 -13.91 -17.45
N LEU A 13 -7.01 -14.54 -17.47
CA LEU A 13 -6.09 -14.51 -16.33
C LEU A 13 -5.66 -13.07 -16.00
N ILE A 14 -5.21 -12.32 -17.01
CA ILE A 14 -4.69 -10.96 -16.84
C ILE A 14 -5.79 -10.01 -16.35
N ASP A 15 -7.00 -10.10 -16.88
CA ASP A 15 -8.15 -9.32 -16.41
C ASP A 15 -8.48 -9.63 -14.94
N GLY A 16 -8.41 -10.90 -14.55
CA GLY A 16 -8.54 -11.34 -13.16
C GLY A 16 -7.46 -10.73 -12.25
N LEU A 17 -6.21 -10.71 -12.71
CA LEU A 17 -5.09 -10.09 -11.99
C LEU A 17 -5.26 -8.57 -11.86
N ILE A 18 -5.68 -7.88 -12.93
CA ILE A 18 -5.97 -6.43 -12.91
C ILE A 18 -7.05 -6.11 -11.88
N LYS A 19 -8.13 -6.90 -11.84
CA LYS A 19 -9.19 -6.71 -10.85
C LYS A 19 -8.67 -6.83 -9.42
N LYS A 20 -7.91 -7.89 -9.13
CA LYS A 20 -7.30 -8.10 -7.80
C LYS A 20 -6.35 -6.97 -7.42
N LEU A 21 -5.53 -6.49 -8.36
CA LEU A 21 -4.64 -5.37 -8.13
C LEU A 21 -5.42 -4.10 -7.77
N LYS A 22 -6.52 -3.81 -8.46
CA LYS A 22 -7.39 -2.66 -8.13
C LYS A 22 -8.02 -2.78 -6.74
N ASP A 23 -8.46 -3.97 -6.36
CA ASP A 23 -9.00 -4.21 -5.01
C ASP A 23 -7.92 -3.95 -3.94
N ILE A 24 -6.67 -4.38 -4.20
CA ILE A 24 -5.50 -4.10 -3.34
C ILE A 24 -5.18 -2.60 -3.28
N GLU A 25 -5.15 -1.93 -4.43
CA GLU A 25 -4.92 -0.48 -4.55
C GLU A 25 -5.97 0.29 -3.75
N ASN A 26 -7.26 -0.06 -3.88
CA ASN A 26 -8.35 0.60 -3.18
C ASN A 26 -8.25 0.43 -1.65
N ASP A 27 -7.96 -0.80 -1.16
CA ASP A 27 -7.72 -1.04 0.28
C ASP A 27 -6.53 -0.23 0.79
N PHE A 28 -5.47 -0.12 -0.02
CA PHE A 28 -4.25 0.58 0.37
C PHE A 28 -4.38 2.11 0.30
N MET A 29 -5.16 2.63 -0.65
CA MET A 29 -5.33 4.06 -0.92
C MET A 29 -6.46 4.71 -0.12
N GLY A 30 -7.62 4.05 0.05
CA GLY A 30 -8.71 4.54 0.90
C GLY A 30 -9.98 5.03 0.22
N SER A 31 -10.34 4.54 -0.97
CA SER A 31 -11.41 5.13 -1.80
C SER A 31 -12.81 4.51 -1.66
N ASP A 32 -13.01 3.45 -0.86
CA ASP A 32 -14.33 2.82 -0.66
C ASP A 32 -14.93 3.07 0.73
N THR A 33 -16.24 3.30 0.73
CA THR A 33 -17.12 3.89 1.76
C THR A 33 -17.19 3.15 3.11
N TYR A 34 -16.36 2.13 3.32
CA TYR A 34 -16.36 1.28 4.51
C TYR A 34 -14.95 1.08 5.13
N ALA A 35 -13.87 1.51 4.47
CA ALA A 35 -12.55 1.55 5.07
C ALA A 35 -12.29 2.98 5.55
N VAL A 36 -12.23 3.19 6.86
CA VAL A 36 -11.80 4.48 7.44
C VAL A 36 -10.35 4.72 7.01
N GLY A 37 -10.16 5.53 5.95
CA GLY A 37 -8.90 5.98 5.38
C GLY A 37 -7.97 4.85 4.92
N GLY A 38 -7.48 4.90 3.69
CA GLY A 38 -6.45 3.94 3.27
C GLY A 38 -5.16 4.12 4.04
N VAL A 39 -4.21 3.21 3.90
CA VAL A 39 -2.88 3.31 4.52
C VAL A 39 -2.21 4.63 4.16
N LEU A 40 -2.23 5.01 2.88
CA LEU A 40 -1.57 6.23 2.40
C LEU A 40 -2.28 7.50 2.87
N GLU A 41 -3.62 7.51 2.87
CA GLU A 41 -4.42 8.63 3.37
C GLU A 41 -4.21 8.82 4.88
N ASN A 42 -4.29 7.74 5.65
CA ASN A 42 -4.06 7.80 7.10
C ASN A 42 -2.64 8.28 7.42
N LYS A 43 -1.64 7.82 6.66
CA LYS A 43 -0.25 8.29 6.81
C LYS A 43 -0.16 9.79 6.54
N PHE A 44 -0.76 10.26 5.46
CA PHE A 44 -0.78 11.68 5.10
C PHE A 44 -1.44 12.54 6.21
N LEU A 45 -2.63 12.16 6.66
CA LEU A 45 -3.37 12.87 7.71
C LEU A 45 -2.61 12.88 9.04
N TYR A 46 -1.98 11.75 9.41
CA TYR A 46 -1.19 11.67 10.62
C TYR A 46 0.10 12.51 10.55
N ASP A 47 0.81 12.51 9.42
CA ASP A 47 2.00 13.35 9.22
C ASP A 47 1.63 14.85 9.31
N ARG A 48 0.45 15.25 8.80
CA ARG A 48 -0.09 16.61 8.98
C ARG A 48 -0.39 16.91 10.45
N PHE A 49 -1.12 16.01 11.12
CA PHE A 49 -1.43 16.16 12.55
C PHE A 49 -0.17 16.34 13.40
N VAL A 50 0.87 15.56 13.14
CA VAL A 50 2.16 15.66 13.84
C VAL A 50 2.80 17.03 13.60
N THR A 51 2.78 17.54 12.36
CA THR A 51 3.27 18.89 12.03
C THR A 51 2.53 19.96 12.83
N ILE A 52 1.19 19.94 12.82
CA ILE A 52 0.35 20.90 13.56
C ILE A 52 0.64 20.88 15.06
N VAL A 53 0.77 19.69 15.64
CA VAL A 53 1.10 19.55 17.06
C VAL A 53 2.50 20.10 17.34
N ASN A 54 3.49 19.77 16.51
CA ASN A 54 4.87 20.21 16.71
C ASN A 54 5.03 21.73 16.63
N ASP A 55 4.32 22.36 15.70
CA ASP A 55 4.38 23.81 15.47
C ASP A 55 3.64 24.62 16.54
N ASN A 56 2.77 23.98 17.33
CA ASN A 56 1.98 24.64 18.37
C ASN A 56 2.42 24.21 19.78
N SER A 57 3.31 24.99 20.39
CA SER A 57 3.84 24.75 21.74
C SER A 57 2.79 24.70 22.86
N LYS A 58 1.56 25.21 22.64
CA LYS A 58 0.47 25.12 23.62
C LYS A 58 -0.11 23.71 23.71
N ILE A 59 -0.15 23.00 22.58
CA ILE A 59 -0.68 21.64 22.47
C ILE A 59 0.44 20.58 22.39
N ASN A 60 1.67 20.95 22.04
CA ASN A 60 2.85 20.07 22.06
C ASN A 60 3.30 19.72 23.48
N LYS A 61 2.42 19.06 24.22
CA LYS A 61 2.64 18.61 25.59
C LYS A 61 2.20 17.17 25.66
N SER A 62 3.08 16.32 26.18
CA SER A 62 2.75 14.92 26.42
C SER A 62 1.46 14.83 27.23
N ASN A 63 0.44 14.19 26.67
CA ASN A 63 -0.82 13.93 27.33
C ASN A 63 -1.49 12.68 26.76
N SER A 64 -2.40 12.09 27.54
CA SER A 64 -3.07 10.83 27.20
C SER A 64 -3.89 10.90 25.92
N PHE A 65 -4.41 12.07 25.55
CA PHE A 65 -5.22 12.25 24.34
C PHE A 65 -4.37 12.19 23.07
N LEU A 66 -3.24 12.89 23.03
CA LEU A 66 -2.29 12.79 21.90
C LEU A 66 -1.72 11.37 21.80
N ASN A 67 -1.45 10.72 22.93
CA ASN A 67 -1.01 9.34 22.96
C ASN A 67 -2.10 8.39 22.42
N TYR A 68 -3.37 8.63 22.74
CA TYR A 68 -4.49 7.87 22.20
C TYR A 68 -4.57 7.99 20.68
N ILE A 69 -4.47 9.21 20.11
CA ILE A 69 -4.46 9.42 18.65
C ILE A 69 -3.30 8.65 18.01
N LYS A 70 -2.09 8.78 18.55
CA LYS A 70 -0.89 8.06 18.10
C LYS A 70 -1.10 6.54 18.10
N ILE A 71 -1.60 5.98 19.19
CA ILE A 71 -1.82 4.52 19.32
C ILE A 71 -2.86 4.02 18.31
N ASN A 72 -3.94 4.77 18.09
CA ASN A 72 -4.96 4.38 17.12
C ASN A 72 -4.39 4.39 15.69
N TYR A 73 -3.68 5.45 15.31
CA TYR A 73 -3.00 5.50 14.01
C TYR A 73 -2.05 4.31 13.81
N ILE A 74 -1.13 4.07 14.76
CA ILE A 74 -0.19 2.94 14.69
C ILE A 74 -0.94 1.62 14.54
N THR A 75 -1.98 1.41 15.34
CA THR A 75 -2.76 0.16 15.34
C THR A 75 -3.45 -0.07 14.00
N SER A 76 -4.06 0.96 13.43
CA SER A 76 -4.72 0.90 12.12
C SER A 76 -3.73 0.55 11.01
N ILE A 77 -2.57 1.23 10.97
CA ILE A 77 -1.53 0.97 9.96
C ILE A 77 -0.97 -0.44 10.09
N ILE A 78 -0.72 -0.92 11.31
CA ILE A 78 -0.25 -2.29 11.55
C ILE A 78 -1.23 -3.32 11.01
N ILE A 79 -2.53 -3.12 11.26
CA ILE A 79 -3.57 -4.02 10.76
C ILE A 79 -3.55 -4.04 9.24
N ALA A 80 -3.54 -2.87 8.60
CA ALA A 80 -3.57 -2.75 7.15
C ALA A 80 -2.33 -3.36 6.48
N VAL A 81 -1.12 -3.07 6.97
CA VAL A 81 0.12 -3.72 6.48
C VAL A 81 0.03 -5.24 6.64
N CYS A 82 -0.50 -5.72 7.76
CA CYS A 82 -0.63 -7.15 7.98
C CYS A 82 -1.67 -7.84 7.08
N ARG A 83 -2.71 -7.13 6.61
CA ARG A 83 -3.66 -7.65 5.61
C ARG A 83 -2.97 -7.93 4.29
N GLN A 84 -2.05 -7.06 3.88
CA GLN A 84 -1.28 -7.21 2.63
C GLN A 84 -0.33 -8.42 2.64
N VAL A 85 -0.01 -8.96 3.82
CA VAL A 85 0.85 -10.15 3.99
C VAL A 85 0.13 -11.33 4.66
N ASP A 86 -1.20 -11.32 4.58
CA ASP A 86 -2.02 -12.47 4.94
C ASP A 86 -2.07 -13.48 3.80
N LYS A 87 -1.72 -14.74 4.11
CA LYS A 87 -1.65 -15.85 3.15
C LYS A 87 -2.90 -16.72 3.15
N ASN A 88 -3.96 -16.31 3.86
CA ASN A 88 -5.24 -16.99 3.76
C ASN A 88 -5.74 -16.92 2.31
N SER A 89 -6.08 -18.06 1.71
CA SER A 89 -6.52 -18.18 0.31
C SER A 89 -7.77 -17.38 -0.01
N ASP A 90 -8.60 -17.10 0.99
CA ASP A 90 -9.84 -16.34 0.82
C ASP A 90 -9.61 -14.82 0.93
N SER A 91 -8.38 -14.39 1.19
CA SER A 91 -8.01 -12.98 1.32
C SER A 91 -7.47 -12.41 0.03
N VAL A 92 -7.99 -11.25 -0.37
CA VAL A 92 -7.37 -10.41 -1.38
C VAL A 92 -6.22 -9.65 -0.73
N SER A 93 -4.99 -10.13 -0.95
CA SER A 93 -3.77 -9.57 -0.35
C SER A 93 -2.66 -9.48 -1.39
N LEU A 94 -1.73 -8.54 -1.18
CA LEU A 94 -0.58 -8.39 -2.06
C LEU A 94 0.27 -9.66 -2.13
N ILE A 95 0.46 -10.37 -1.01
CA ILE A 95 1.24 -11.63 -1.01
C ILE A 95 0.60 -12.72 -1.88
N ASN A 96 -0.73 -12.89 -1.80
CA ASN A 96 -1.44 -13.88 -2.61
C ASN A 96 -1.42 -13.51 -4.09
N PHE A 97 -1.57 -12.22 -4.40
CA PHE A 97 -1.46 -11.69 -5.75
C PHE A 97 -0.06 -11.95 -6.35
N LEU A 98 1.02 -11.70 -5.60
CA LEU A 98 2.37 -11.99 -6.05
C LEU A 98 2.61 -13.49 -6.28
N GLU A 99 2.09 -14.35 -5.39
CA GLU A 99 2.18 -15.81 -5.54
C GLU A 99 1.43 -16.31 -6.80
N GLU A 100 0.32 -15.67 -7.15
CA GLU A 100 -0.44 -15.96 -8.36
C GLU A 100 0.29 -15.52 -9.64
N ILE A 101 0.90 -14.32 -9.65
CA ILE A 101 1.76 -13.89 -10.76
C ILE A 101 2.96 -14.83 -10.88
N TYR A 102 3.62 -15.17 -9.78
CA TYR A 102 4.75 -16.11 -9.76
C TYR A 102 4.36 -17.44 -10.42
N SER A 103 3.19 -17.98 -10.07
CA SER A 103 2.68 -19.25 -10.60
C SER A 103 2.26 -19.19 -12.07
N ASN A 104 2.14 -17.99 -12.65
CA ASN A 104 1.73 -17.77 -14.04
C ASN A 104 2.71 -16.87 -14.81
N ALA A 105 3.96 -16.76 -14.35
CA ALA A 105 4.94 -15.83 -14.90
C ALA A 105 5.22 -16.08 -16.40
N ASP A 106 5.11 -17.33 -16.83
CA ASP A 106 5.26 -17.79 -18.22
C ASP A 106 4.14 -17.30 -19.15
N LYS A 107 2.95 -17.01 -18.60
CA LYS A 107 1.77 -16.54 -19.36
C LYS A 107 1.78 -15.03 -19.61
N ILE A 108 2.51 -14.27 -18.80
CA ILE A 108 2.65 -12.82 -18.95
C ILE A 108 3.88 -12.54 -19.81
N THR A 109 3.68 -12.47 -21.13
CA THR A 109 4.79 -12.39 -22.09
C THR A 109 5.25 -10.95 -22.33
N LYS A 110 6.55 -10.79 -22.64
CA LYS A 110 7.12 -9.52 -23.12
C LYS A 110 6.38 -9.03 -24.37
N LYS A 111 6.02 -9.96 -25.26
CA LYS A 111 5.25 -9.67 -26.48
C LYS A 111 3.88 -9.07 -26.14
N TRP A 112 3.15 -9.67 -25.19
CA TRP A 112 1.87 -9.14 -24.73
C TRP A 112 2.06 -7.74 -24.14
N PHE A 113 2.99 -7.56 -23.20
CA PHE A 113 3.26 -6.27 -22.56
C PHE A 113 3.52 -5.15 -23.58
N VAL A 114 4.45 -5.39 -24.51
CA VAL A 114 4.79 -4.44 -25.59
C VAL A 114 3.59 -4.11 -26.47
N SER A 115 2.74 -5.11 -26.77
CA SER A 115 1.53 -4.89 -27.59
C SER A 115 0.46 -4.02 -26.91
N GLN A 116 0.43 -4.00 -25.58
CA GLN A 116 -0.52 -3.20 -24.80
C GLN A 116 0.01 -1.79 -24.51
N TYR A 117 1.31 -1.57 -24.66
CA TYR A 117 1.99 -0.31 -24.37
C TYR A 117 1.79 0.73 -25.49
N LYS A 118 0.55 1.21 -25.65
CA LYS A 118 0.15 2.08 -26.78
C LYS A 118 0.79 3.47 -26.82
N THR A 119 1.33 3.93 -25.69
CA THR A 119 1.75 5.33 -25.48
C THR A 119 3.23 5.60 -25.75
N LEU A 120 4.07 4.57 -25.75
CA LEU A 120 5.51 4.67 -25.98
C LEU A 120 5.94 3.73 -27.11
N GLY A 121 7.02 4.08 -27.83
CA GLY A 121 7.54 3.24 -28.91
C GLY A 121 7.97 1.84 -28.44
N GLU A 122 8.08 0.89 -29.37
CA GLU A 122 8.45 -0.50 -29.09
C GLU A 122 9.78 -0.64 -28.33
N GLU A 123 10.75 0.24 -28.60
CA GLU A 123 12.05 0.25 -27.91
C GLU A 123 11.91 0.57 -26.41
N TYR A 124 11.13 1.60 -26.07
CA TYR A 124 10.90 2.02 -24.69
C TYR A 124 10.12 0.97 -23.90
N SER A 125 9.07 0.39 -24.49
CA SER A 125 8.28 -0.65 -23.82
C SER A 125 9.07 -1.93 -23.59
N LYS A 126 9.97 -2.32 -24.52
CA LYS A 126 10.90 -3.44 -24.29
C LYS A 126 11.86 -3.14 -23.15
N LYS A 127 12.44 -1.94 -23.15
CA LYS A 127 13.36 -1.49 -22.10
C LYS A 127 12.70 -1.51 -20.72
N ASP A 128 11.51 -0.91 -20.59
CA ASP A 128 10.75 -0.90 -19.33
C ASP A 128 10.46 -2.32 -18.84
N PHE A 129 10.11 -3.23 -19.76
CA PHE A 129 9.91 -4.63 -19.40
C PHE A 129 11.20 -5.26 -18.86
N GLU A 130 12.32 -5.08 -19.56
CA GLU A 130 13.59 -5.70 -19.20
C GLU A 130 14.15 -5.18 -17.87
N GLU A 131 14.02 -3.88 -17.62
CA GLU A 131 14.46 -3.24 -16.37
C GLU A 131 13.66 -3.72 -15.15
N ASN A 132 12.36 -4.00 -15.32
CA ASN A 132 11.46 -4.30 -14.20
C ASN A 132 11.11 -5.79 -14.04
N PHE A 133 11.11 -6.55 -15.14
CA PHE A 133 10.60 -7.92 -15.21
C PHE A 133 11.57 -8.90 -15.90
N GLY A 134 12.78 -8.44 -16.24
CA GLY A 134 13.88 -9.28 -16.70
C GLY A 134 13.91 -9.49 -18.22
N SER A 135 15.00 -10.12 -18.69
CA SER A 135 15.30 -10.22 -20.12
C SER A 135 14.62 -11.40 -20.84
N LEU A 136 13.89 -12.26 -20.12
CA LEU A 136 13.20 -13.42 -20.69
C LEU A 136 12.09 -13.00 -21.67
N THR A 137 11.54 -13.98 -22.40
CA THR A 137 10.37 -13.76 -23.28
C THR A 137 9.06 -13.57 -22.52
N HIS A 138 9.08 -13.80 -21.22
CA HIS A 138 7.99 -13.64 -20.26
C HIS A 138 8.54 -13.06 -18.96
N VAL A 139 7.69 -12.78 -17.98
CA VAL A 139 8.13 -12.23 -16.69
C VAL A 139 9.10 -13.21 -16.03
N ASP A 140 10.21 -12.72 -15.49
CA ASP A 140 11.16 -13.52 -14.74
C ASP A 140 10.59 -13.89 -13.36
N PRO A 141 10.30 -15.18 -13.08
CA PRO A 141 9.77 -15.60 -11.78
C PRO A 141 10.73 -15.31 -10.62
N GLY A 142 12.04 -15.23 -10.87
CA GLY A 142 13.04 -14.88 -9.87
C GLY A 142 12.86 -13.46 -9.32
N ILE A 143 12.42 -12.53 -10.17
CA ILE A 143 12.11 -11.15 -9.75
C ILE A 143 10.91 -11.12 -8.81
N ILE A 144 9.84 -11.84 -9.15
CA ILE A 144 8.63 -11.91 -8.31
C ILE A 144 8.94 -12.57 -6.97
N TYR A 145 9.72 -13.66 -7.00
CA TYR A 145 10.17 -14.35 -5.80
C TYR A 145 10.99 -13.43 -4.87
N ALA A 146 11.85 -12.58 -5.46
CA ALA A 146 12.60 -11.59 -4.69
C ALA A 146 11.68 -10.53 -4.06
N ASP A 147 10.65 -10.06 -4.77
CA ASP A 147 9.68 -9.11 -4.22
C ASP A 147 8.85 -9.73 -3.08
N ILE A 148 8.42 -10.99 -3.21
CA ILE A 148 7.80 -11.77 -2.14
C ILE A 148 8.72 -11.82 -0.90
N GLY A 149 10.00 -12.14 -1.13
CA GLY A 149 11.01 -12.20 -0.08
C GLY A 149 11.18 -10.87 0.66
N LYS A 150 11.27 -9.75 -0.10
CA LYS A 150 11.33 -8.39 0.48
C LYS A 150 10.09 -8.08 1.30
N LEU A 151 8.90 -8.30 0.74
CA LEU A 151 7.63 -8.02 1.42
C LEU A 151 7.53 -8.74 2.76
N LEU A 152 7.85 -10.04 2.79
CA LEU A 152 7.84 -10.83 4.03
C LEU A 152 8.93 -10.37 5.01
N PHE A 153 10.11 -10.02 4.52
CA PHE A 153 11.22 -9.59 5.38
C PHE A 153 10.92 -8.27 6.10
N TYR A 154 10.43 -7.26 5.38
CA TYR A 154 10.16 -5.93 5.94
C TYR A 154 8.91 -5.89 6.82
N THR A 155 7.96 -6.82 6.65
CA THR A 155 6.72 -6.88 7.44
C THR A 155 6.78 -7.84 8.63
N LYS A 156 7.83 -8.66 8.77
CA LYS A 156 7.92 -9.71 9.81
C LYS A 156 7.75 -9.19 11.24
N GLU A 157 8.41 -8.07 11.57
CA GLU A 157 8.34 -7.51 12.93
C GLU A 157 6.99 -6.83 13.18
N ILE A 158 6.37 -6.26 12.15
CA ILE A 158 5.02 -5.69 12.20
C ILE A 158 4.00 -6.80 12.50
N LYS A 159 4.07 -7.92 11.78
CA LYS A 159 3.18 -9.09 12.00
C LYS A 159 3.34 -9.69 13.39
N LYS A 160 4.59 -9.80 13.86
CA LYS A 160 4.91 -10.27 15.21
C LYS A 160 4.38 -9.31 16.28
N PHE A 161 4.50 -8.00 16.08
CA PHE A 161 3.92 -7.01 16.97
C PHE A 161 2.39 -7.13 17.02
N ARG A 162 1.71 -7.18 15.86
CA ARG A 162 0.26 -7.36 15.78
C ARG A 162 -0.19 -8.56 16.62
N ASN A 163 0.42 -9.72 16.40
CA ASN A 163 0.03 -10.96 17.08
C ASN A 163 0.23 -10.88 18.60
N LYS A 164 1.27 -10.19 19.09
CA LYS A 164 1.62 -10.15 20.51
C LYS A 164 0.95 -9.03 21.31
N LYS A 165 0.51 -7.96 20.65
CA LYS A 165 0.07 -6.72 21.33
C LYS A 165 -1.28 -6.18 20.87
N VAL A 166 -1.64 -6.40 19.60
CA VAL A 166 -2.90 -5.89 19.04
C VAL A 166 -3.98 -6.96 19.12
N ALA A 167 -3.68 -8.17 18.62
CA ALA A 167 -4.65 -9.25 18.51
C ALA A 167 -4.76 -10.14 19.76
N HIS A 168 -3.65 -10.31 20.50
CA HIS A 168 -3.63 -11.14 21.71
C HIS A 168 -3.00 -10.39 22.88
N LEU A 169 -3.64 -10.46 24.06
CA LEU A 169 -3.04 -10.09 25.33
C LEU A 169 -2.11 -11.22 25.78
N ASP A 170 -0.88 -11.23 25.27
CA ASP A 170 0.14 -12.19 25.71
C ASP A 170 0.30 -12.12 27.24
N LYS A 171 0.19 -13.27 27.92
CA LYS A 171 0.32 -13.38 29.39
C LYS A 171 1.68 -12.88 29.88
N ASN A 172 2.70 -12.86 29.02
CA ASN A 172 4.00 -12.27 29.32
C ASN A 172 3.96 -10.74 29.21
N LYS A 173 3.56 -10.08 30.32
CA LYS A 173 3.53 -8.61 30.48
C LYS A 173 4.90 -7.90 30.28
N LYS A 174 6.01 -8.64 30.16
CA LYS A 174 7.38 -8.09 30.03
C LYS A 174 7.77 -7.65 28.62
N ILE A 175 6.91 -7.86 27.62
CA ILE A 175 7.24 -7.46 26.25
C ILE A 175 7.08 -5.95 26.11
N LYS A 176 8.17 -5.20 26.32
CA LYS A 176 8.35 -3.82 25.84
C LYS A 176 8.78 -3.89 24.36
N PHE A 177 7.85 -4.25 23.49
CA PHE A 177 8.07 -4.06 22.06
C PHE A 177 7.34 -2.77 21.73
N ASP A 178 8.08 -1.68 21.57
CA ASP A 178 7.60 -0.53 20.82
C ASP A 178 8.03 -0.78 19.37
N ILE A 179 7.09 -0.67 18.43
CA ILE A 179 7.46 -0.73 17.03
C ILE A 179 8.04 0.62 16.62
N ASP A 180 9.21 0.60 15.98
CA ASP A 180 9.79 1.81 15.40
C ASP A 180 8.91 2.28 14.23
N PHE A 181 8.50 3.56 14.27
CA PHE A 181 7.75 4.20 13.20
C PHE A 181 8.46 4.10 11.85
N ASN A 182 9.79 4.12 11.85
CA ASN A 182 10.57 3.98 10.62
C ASN A 182 10.38 2.60 9.97
N ILE A 183 10.16 1.55 10.78
CA ILE A 183 9.87 0.21 10.25
C ILE A 183 8.49 0.20 9.58
N LEU A 184 7.49 0.85 10.18
CA LEU A 184 6.16 0.99 9.59
C LEU A 184 6.23 1.74 8.27
N TYR A 185 6.92 2.89 8.23
CA TYR A 185 6.96 3.73 7.03
C TYR A 185 7.69 3.02 5.89
N LYS A 186 8.82 2.38 6.17
CA LYS A 186 9.52 1.54 5.18
C LYS A 186 8.66 0.41 4.63
N ALA A 187 7.79 -0.19 5.45
CA ALA A 187 6.88 -1.22 4.98
C ALA A 187 5.77 -0.64 4.09
N ILE A 188 5.24 0.54 4.42
CA ILE A 188 4.26 1.26 3.59
C ILE A 188 4.89 1.61 2.23
N ASP A 189 6.09 2.21 2.24
CA ASP A 189 6.79 2.61 1.03
C ASP A 189 7.08 1.40 0.13
N LEU A 190 7.54 0.28 0.71
CA LEU A 190 7.76 -0.96 -0.02
C LEU A 190 6.46 -1.52 -0.64
N ILE A 191 5.35 -1.49 0.10
CA ILE A 191 4.06 -1.96 -0.42
C ILE A 191 3.61 -1.07 -1.59
N GLU A 192 3.74 0.25 -1.47
CA GLU A 192 3.45 1.20 -2.56
C GLU A 192 4.32 0.92 -3.80
N GLU A 193 5.62 0.73 -3.61
CA GLU A 193 6.57 0.42 -4.70
C GLU A 193 6.20 -0.88 -5.43
N ILE A 194 5.88 -1.94 -4.68
CA ILE A 194 5.45 -3.21 -5.27
C ILE A 194 4.15 -3.01 -6.04
N ILE A 195 3.12 -2.39 -5.46
CA ILE A 195 1.85 -2.14 -6.15
C ILE A 195 2.07 -1.40 -7.47
N LYS A 196 2.83 -0.30 -7.46
CA LYS A 196 3.17 0.47 -8.68
C LYS A 196 3.88 -0.37 -9.73
N LYS A 197 4.82 -1.22 -9.31
CA LYS A 197 5.56 -2.11 -10.22
C LYS A 197 4.61 -3.09 -10.92
N TYR A 198 3.67 -3.69 -10.20
CA TYR A 198 2.73 -4.63 -10.81
C TYR A 198 1.57 -3.93 -11.53
N GLN A 199 1.28 -2.67 -11.20
CA GLN A 199 0.43 -1.80 -12.02
C GLN A 199 1.08 -1.57 -13.39
N LEU A 200 2.36 -1.19 -13.44
CA LEU A 200 3.10 -1.09 -14.69
C LEU A 200 3.01 -2.39 -15.50
N LEU A 201 3.23 -3.55 -14.86
CA LEU A 201 3.17 -4.84 -15.53
C LEU A 201 1.83 -5.10 -16.21
N LEU A 202 0.72 -4.79 -15.52
CA LEU A 202 -0.61 -5.23 -15.93
C LEU A 202 -1.36 -4.19 -16.77
N THR A 203 -1.06 -2.90 -16.61
CA THR A 203 -1.80 -1.81 -17.26
C THR A 203 -0.92 -0.92 -18.14
N GLN A 204 0.40 -1.15 -18.16
CA GLN A 204 1.38 -0.36 -18.92
C GLN A 204 1.30 1.14 -18.62
N SER A 205 0.83 1.49 -17.41
CA SER A 205 0.69 2.87 -16.95
C SER A 205 1.62 3.11 -15.77
N TRP A 206 2.51 4.09 -15.92
CA TRP A 206 3.34 4.56 -14.83
C TRP A 206 2.53 5.47 -13.89
N THR A 207 2.56 5.15 -12.61
CA THR A 207 1.94 5.96 -11.56
C THR A 207 3.01 6.47 -10.61
N ALA A 208 3.26 7.78 -10.61
CA ALA A 208 4.28 8.38 -9.75
C ALA A 208 3.95 8.24 -8.25
N LYS A 209 2.67 8.34 -7.89
CA LYS A 209 2.13 8.19 -6.53
C LYS A 209 0.77 7.50 -6.57
N LEU A 210 0.56 6.53 -5.68
CA LEU A 210 -0.76 5.91 -5.55
C LEU A 210 -1.75 6.88 -4.89
N LEU A 211 -1.30 7.66 -3.92
CA LEU A 211 -2.16 8.66 -3.29
C LEU A 211 -2.65 9.67 -4.36
N PRO A 212 -3.97 9.79 -4.60
CA PRO A 212 -4.50 10.67 -5.64
C PRO A 212 -4.19 12.12 -5.30
N GLU A 213 -3.91 12.93 -6.32
CA GLU A 213 -3.81 14.39 -6.15
C GLU A 213 -5.07 14.98 -5.50
N LYS A 214 -6.22 14.31 -5.64
CA LYS A 214 -7.48 14.72 -5.02
C LYS A 214 -7.44 14.73 -3.49
N ILE A 215 -6.69 13.83 -2.85
CA ILE A 215 -6.45 13.86 -1.39
C ILE A 215 -5.49 15.00 -1.04
N LEU A 216 -4.54 15.32 -1.93
CA LEU A 216 -3.76 16.56 -1.82
C LEU A 216 -4.63 17.82 -2.05
N SER A 217 -5.79 17.67 -2.70
CA SER A 217 -6.69 18.73 -3.16
C SER A 217 -8.09 18.72 -2.51
N PHE A 218 -8.28 18.20 -1.30
CA PHE A 218 -9.48 18.49 -0.46
C PHE A 218 -9.80 20.01 -0.38
N ARG A 219 -8.83 20.83 -0.79
CA ARG A 219 -8.78 22.27 -1.09
C ARG A 219 -9.90 22.94 -1.91
N ASN A 220 -10.89 22.25 -2.47
CA ASN A 220 -11.86 22.90 -3.38
C ASN A 220 -13.15 23.43 -2.72
N ASP A 221 -13.41 23.15 -1.43
CA ASP A 221 -14.51 23.77 -0.68
C ASP A 221 -14.07 24.97 0.17
N GLY A 222 -12.78 25.32 0.12
CA GLY A 222 -12.20 26.42 0.89
C GLY A 222 -11.93 26.11 2.37
N SER A 223 -12.17 24.88 2.83
CA SER A 223 -11.81 24.44 4.18
C SER A 223 -10.37 23.90 4.21
N ASN A 224 -9.51 24.47 5.07
CA ASN A 224 -8.24 23.85 5.43
C ASN A 224 -8.48 22.98 6.66
N GLU A 225 -8.01 21.72 6.64
CA GLU A 225 -7.99 20.86 7.84
C GLU A 225 -7.22 21.49 9.01
N GLU A 226 -6.40 22.53 8.76
CA GLU A 226 -5.78 23.30 9.83
C GLU A 226 -6.74 24.32 10.46
N ASP A 227 -7.79 24.75 9.75
CA ASP A 227 -8.77 25.72 10.25
C ASP A 227 -9.51 25.18 11.47
N ILE A 228 -9.74 23.86 11.52
CA ILE A 228 -10.33 23.23 12.71
C ILE A 228 -9.41 23.43 13.92
N PHE A 229 -8.10 23.54 13.78
CA PHE A 229 -7.17 23.82 14.89
C PHE A 229 -7.04 25.32 15.22
N CYS A 230 -7.55 26.20 14.36
CA CYS A 230 -7.56 27.65 14.55
C CYS A 230 -8.80 28.13 15.33
N VAL A 231 -9.83 27.29 15.50
CA VAL A 231 -11.03 27.63 16.26
C VAL A 231 -10.95 27.14 17.72
N PRO A 232 -11.51 27.89 18.70
CA PRO A 232 -11.62 27.41 20.07
C PRO A 232 -12.62 26.25 20.15
N TRP A 233 -12.13 25.02 20.29
CA TRP A 233 -12.96 23.82 20.43
C TRP A 233 -13.81 23.81 21.71
N LYS A 234 -13.36 24.52 22.74
CA LYS A 234 -14.07 24.80 23.98
C LYS A 234 -13.70 26.19 24.47
N ASN A 235 -14.66 26.90 25.04
CA ASN A 235 -14.36 28.11 25.80
C ASN A 235 -13.68 27.70 27.11
N CYS A 236 -12.49 28.22 27.40
CA CYS A 236 -11.78 27.96 28.65
C CYS A 236 -12.54 28.44 29.91
N LYS A 237 -13.67 29.14 29.75
CA LYS A 237 -14.58 29.53 30.83
C LYS A 237 -15.49 28.37 31.30
N ASP A 238 -15.56 27.28 30.53
CA ASP A 238 -16.44 26.13 30.78
C ASP A 238 -15.67 24.89 31.30
N ILE A 239 -14.42 25.07 31.77
CA ILE A 239 -13.52 24.04 32.34
C ILE A 239 -13.01 24.56 33.70
#